data_AF-A0A7Y7P2F5-F1
#
_entry.id   AF-A0A7Y7P2F5-F1
#
_cell.length_a   1.000
_cell.length_b   1.000
_cell.length_c   1.000
_cell.angle_alpha   90.00
_cell.angle_beta   90.00
_cell.angle_gamma   90.00
#
_symmetry.space_group_name_H-M   'P 1'
#
loop_
_entity.id
_entity.type
_entity.pdbx_description
1 polymer ?
#
loop_
_entity_poly.entity_id
_entity_poly.type
_entity_poly.pdbx_seq_one_letter_code
_entity_poly.pdbx_strand_id
1 'polypeptide(L)'
;MFVTHNEDNFEGEISRWEEILIHGDPDGLRSFAKLLNDIADLNQEEVDDKDLPIGAREHYHLRPKLELSNSSDTVVVGRLDAKGTGVFYDRFIPKDN
;
A
#
# COMPACT_ATOMS: atom_id res chain seq x y z
N MET A 1 4.93 -9.48 4.53
CA MET A 1 5.06 -8.02 4.46
C MET A 1 5.20 -7.48 5.86
N PHE A 2 6.25 -6.75 6.18
CA PHE A 2 6.43 -6.16 7.51
C PHE A 2 7.37 -4.96 7.43
N VAL A 3 7.38 -4.14 8.49
CA VAL A 3 8.27 -2.99 8.61
C VAL A 3 9.49 -3.38 9.45
N THR A 4 10.68 -3.06 8.98
CA THR A 4 11.90 -3.12 9.80
C THR A 4 12.27 -1.72 10.25
N HIS A 5 12.78 -1.63 11.47
CA HIS A 5 13.35 -0.40 12.02
C HIS A 5 14.84 -0.63 12.19
N ASN A 6 15.63 0.10 11.43
CA ASN A 6 17.07 -0.08 11.34
C ASN A 6 17.80 1.09 12.01
N GLU A 7 18.95 0.79 12.58
CA GLU A 7 19.87 1.77 13.15
C GLU A 7 21.30 1.35 12.79
N ASP A 8 22.13 2.30 12.39
CA ASP A 8 23.55 2.11 12.17
C ASP A 8 24.36 3.26 12.76
N ASN A 9 25.58 2.97 13.20
CA ASN A 9 26.53 3.95 13.71
C ASN A 9 27.81 3.88 12.88
N PHE A 10 28.05 4.94 12.11
CA PHE A 10 29.24 5.08 11.28
C PHE A 10 29.98 6.36 11.66
N GLU A 11 31.25 6.24 12.02
CA GLU A 11 32.11 7.36 12.45
C GLU A 11 31.53 8.24 13.57
N GLY A 12 30.65 7.69 14.41
CA GLY A 12 30.01 8.42 15.52
C GLY A 12 28.68 9.08 15.14
N GLU A 13 28.24 8.97 13.89
CA GLU A 13 26.92 9.40 13.45
C GLU A 13 25.93 8.24 13.45
N ILE A 14 24.82 8.41 14.16
CA ILE A 14 23.72 7.43 14.22
C ILE A 14 22.73 7.74 13.11
N SER A 15 22.57 6.80 12.18
CA SER A 15 21.54 6.82 11.14
C SER A 15 20.41 5.87 11.49
N ARG A 16 19.16 6.28 11.28
CA ARG A 16 17.96 5.46 11.48
C ARG A 16 17.08 5.52 10.24
N TRP A 17 16.54 4.38 9.84
CA TRP A 17 15.61 4.31 8.74
C TRP A 17 14.62 3.17 8.92
N GLU A 18 13.53 3.22 8.17
CA GLU A 18 12.53 2.16 8.12
C GLU A 18 12.51 1.57 6.73
N GLU A 19 12.29 0.25 6.64
CA GLU A 19 12.10 -0.43 5.35
C GLU A 19 10.79 -1.19 5.38
N ILE A 20 10.07 -1.15 4.26
CA ILE A 20 8.86 -1.96 4.06
C ILE A 20 9.25 -3.17 3.22
N LEU A 21 9.22 -4.35 3.81
CA LEU A 21 9.64 -5.58 3.15
C LEU A 21 8.44 -6.25 2.50
N ILE A 22 8.39 -6.24 1.16
CA ILE A 22 7.39 -6.97 0.38
C ILE A 22 8.04 -8.21 -0.22
N HIS A 23 7.90 -9.34 0.48
CA HIS A 23 8.46 -10.62 0.08
C HIS A 23 7.37 -11.65 -0.20
N GLY A 24 7.64 -12.51 -1.17
CA GLY A 24 6.83 -13.67 -1.54
C GLY A 24 7.65 -14.62 -2.42
N ASP A 25 7.16 -15.83 -2.61
CA ASP A 25 7.66 -16.71 -3.67
C ASP A 25 7.20 -16.16 -5.05
N PRO A 26 7.66 -16.75 -6.18
CA PRO A 26 7.30 -16.23 -7.50
C PRO A 26 5.79 -16.12 -7.73
N ASP A 27 5.00 -17.07 -7.22
CA ASP A 27 3.55 -17.08 -7.44
C ASP A 27 2.84 -16.06 -6.54
N GLY A 28 3.24 -15.94 -5.28
CA GLY A 28 2.74 -14.92 -4.36
C GLY A 28 3.04 -13.50 -4.85
N LEU A 29 4.24 -13.25 -5.38
CA LEU A 29 4.60 -11.95 -5.95
C LEU A 29 3.79 -11.65 -7.22
N ARG A 30 3.56 -12.64 -8.10
CA ARG A 30 2.68 -12.45 -9.27
C ARG A 30 1.24 -12.19 -8.85
N SER A 31 0.74 -12.89 -7.83
CA SER A 31 -0.60 -12.66 -7.29
C SER A 31 -0.74 -11.26 -6.71
N PHE A 32 0.26 -10.79 -5.97
CA PHE A 32 0.27 -9.43 -5.44
C PHE A 32 0.34 -8.38 -6.55
N ALA A 33 1.19 -8.59 -7.57
CA ALA A 33 1.25 -7.71 -8.73
C ALA A 33 -0.09 -7.64 -9.48
N LYS A 34 -0.81 -8.76 -9.58
CA LYS A 34 -2.16 -8.77 -10.16
C LYS A 34 -3.11 -7.89 -9.37
N LEU A 35 -3.13 -8.00 -8.03
CA LEU A 35 -3.95 -7.11 -7.18
C LEU A 35 -3.61 -5.62 -7.42
N LEU A 36 -2.33 -5.29 -7.53
CA LEU A 36 -1.91 -3.91 -7.81
C LEU A 36 -2.43 -3.41 -9.17
N ASN A 37 -2.37 -4.26 -10.20
CA ASN A 37 -2.91 -3.94 -11.51
C ASN A 37 -4.44 -3.80 -11.45
N ASP A 38 -5.14 -4.71 -10.77
CA ASP A 38 -6.60 -4.66 -10.61
C ASP A 38 -7.03 -3.32 -9.94
N ILE A 39 -6.29 -2.85 -8.93
CA ILE A 39 -6.52 -1.54 -8.27
C ILE A 39 -6.23 -0.37 -9.23
N ALA A 40 -5.13 -0.45 -9.99
CA ALA A 40 -4.69 0.61 -10.89
C ALA A 40 -5.64 0.78 -12.08
N ASP A 41 -6.10 -0.33 -12.65
CA ASP A 41 -6.97 -0.38 -13.82
C ASP A 41 -8.44 -0.10 -13.48
N LEU A 42 -8.82 -0.16 -12.20
CA LEU A 42 -10.18 0.13 -11.76
C LEU A 42 -10.59 1.57 -12.13
N ASN A 43 -11.63 1.70 -12.96
CA ASN A 43 -12.34 2.94 -13.14
C ASN A 43 -13.30 3.18 -11.96
N GLN A 44 -12.82 3.88 -10.93
CA GLN A 44 -13.59 4.14 -9.71
C GLN A 44 -14.92 4.87 -9.98
N GLU A 45 -15.04 5.62 -11.08
CA GLU A 45 -16.27 6.33 -11.46
C GLU A 45 -17.39 5.40 -11.94
N GLU A 46 -17.05 4.18 -12.38
CA GLU A 46 -18.03 3.16 -12.80
C GLU A 46 -18.48 2.26 -11.64
N VAL A 47 -17.83 2.35 -10.48
CA VAL A 47 -18.22 1.60 -9.27
C VAL A 47 -19.46 2.24 -8.66
N ASP A 48 -20.41 1.44 -8.19
CA ASP A 48 -21.62 1.92 -7.54
C ASP A 48 -21.27 2.71 -6.25
N ASP A 49 -21.93 3.84 -6.01
CA ASP A 49 -21.75 4.68 -4.81
C ASP A 49 -21.99 3.93 -3.50
N LYS A 50 -22.83 2.87 -3.52
CA LYS A 50 -23.08 2.04 -2.34
C LYS A 50 -21.84 1.23 -1.92
N ASP A 51 -20.97 0.90 -2.89
CA ASP A 51 -19.79 0.07 -2.71
C ASP A 51 -18.54 0.95 -2.54
N LEU A 52 -18.46 2.05 -3.28
CA LEU A 52 -17.41 3.06 -3.16
C LEU A 52 -18.01 4.47 -3.24
N PRO A 53 -18.25 5.13 -2.10
CA PRO A 53 -18.83 6.48 -2.08
C PRO A 53 -17.91 7.55 -2.70
N ILE A 54 -18.51 8.65 -3.20
CA ILE A 54 -17.75 9.84 -3.60
C ILE A 54 -16.91 10.35 -2.43
N GLY A 55 -15.62 10.63 -2.68
CA GLY A 55 -14.64 11.02 -1.68
C GLY A 55 -13.92 9.85 -0.99
N ALA A 56 -14.39 8.61 -1.19
CA ALA A 56 -13.69 7.40 -0.75
C ALA A 56 -12.65 6.94 -1.80
N ARG A 57 -11.81 5.96 -1.43
CA ARG A 57 -10.75 5.40 -2.26
C ARG A 57 -10.86 3.89 -2.28
N GLU A 58 -10.68 3.28 -3.44
CA GLU A 58 -10.51 1.85 -3.54
C GLU A 58 -9.28 1.42 -2.75
N HIS A 59 -9.45 0.44 -1.86
CA HIS A 59 -8.35 -0.12 -1.10
C HIS A 59 -8.69 -1.50 -0.56
N TYR A 60 -7.66 -2.30 -0.30
CA TYR A 60 -7.73 -3.66 0.19
C TYR A 60 -6.93 -3.79 1.48
N HIS A 61 -7.51 -4.50 2.45
CA HIS A 61 -6.85 -4.86 3.71
C HIS A 61 -6.34 -6.29 3.59
N LEU A 62 -5.02 -6.45 3.50
CA LEU A 62 -4.35 -7.74 3.50
C LEU A 62 -3.94 -8.05 4.95
N ARG A 63 -4.50 -9.12 5.52
CA ARG A 63 -4.35 -9.46 6.94
C ARG A 63 -3.47 -10.69 7.13
N PRO A 64 -2.65 -10.72 8.19
CA PRO A 64 -1.92 -11.92 8.57
C PRO A 64 -2.88 -13.08 8.83
N LYS A 65 -2.45 -14.30 8.48
CA LYS A 65 -3.19 -15.58 8.65
C LYS A 65 -4.38 -15.76 7.71
N LEU A 66 -4.66 -14.79 6.83
CA LEU A 66 -5.72 -14.89 5.84
C LEU A 66 -5.18 -14.65 4.43
N GLU A 67 -4.89 -13.39 4.10
CA GLU A 67 -4.28 -13.05 2.81
C GLU A 67 -2.74 -13.10 2.87
N LEU A 68 -2.16 -12.88 4.05
CA LEU A 68 -0.71 -12.82 4.27
C LEU A 68 -0.20 -13.94 5.18
N SER A 69 1.12 -14.18 5.12
CA SER A 69 1.79 -15.11 6.03
C SER A 69 1.60 -14.71 7.50
N ASN A 70 1.68 -15.68 8.40
CA ASN A 70 1.47 -15.45 9.84
C ASN A 70 2.43 -14.44 10.48
N SER A 71 3.62 -14.29 9.89
CA SER A 71 4.67 -13.37 10.35
C SER A 71 4.59 -11.99 9.71
N SER A 72 3.63 -11.75 8.83
CA SER A 72 3.41 -10.44 8.22
C SER A 72 2.65 -9.52 9.18
N ASP A 73 2.79 -8.22 8.95
CA ASP A 73 1.90 -7.20 9.47
C ASP A 73 0.69 -7.03 8.53
N THR A 74 -0.38 -6.42 9.05
CA THR A 74 -1.52 -6.00 8.21
C THR A 74 -1.08 -4.89 7.26
N VAL A 75 -1.44 -5.01 5.99
CA VAL A 75 -1.10 -4.05 4.94
C VAL A 75 -2.37 -3.53 4.28
N VAL A 76 -2.43 -2.22 4.05
CA VAL A 76 -3.46 -1.59 3.23
C VAL A 76 -2.84 -1.11 1.93
N VAL A 77 -3.37 -1.57 0.80
CA VAL A 77 -2.98 -1.12 -0.55
C VAL A 77 -4.20 -0.56 -1.26
N GLY A 78 -4.04 0.54 -1.99
CA GLY A 78 -5.19 1.20 -2.62
C GLY A 78 -4.80 2.42 -3.44
N ARG A 79 -5.82 3.05 -4.02
CA ARG A 79 -5.70 4.30 -4.78
C ARG A 79 -5.36 5.45 -3.85
N LEU A 80 -4.54 6.36 -4.35
CA LEU A 80 -4.19 7.59 -3.64
C LEU A 80 -5.28 8.66 -3.81
N ASP A 81 -5.91 8.69 -4.98
CA ASP A 81 -6.95 9.59 -5.41
C ASP A 81 -8.35 9.09 -5.05
N ALA A 82 -9.16 9.98 -4.49
CA ALA A 82 -10.55 9.68 -4.12
C ALA A 82 -11.51 9.73 -5.32
N LYS A 83 -12.49 8.82 -5.35
CA LYS A 83 -13.59 8.78 -6.32
C LYS A 83 -14.30 10.13 -6.42
N GLY A 84 -14.61 10.55 -7.64
CA GLY A 84 -15.37 11.75 -8.01
C GLY A 84 -14.63 13.07 -7.79
N THR A 85 -13.62 13.10 -6.91
CA THR A 85 -12.90 14.33 -6.54
C THR A 85 -11.46 14.36 -7.03
N GLY A 86 -10.83 13.19 -7.22
CA GLY A 86 -9.41 13.07 -7.55
C GLY A 86 -8.47 13.52 -6.42
N VAL A 87 -9.00 13.84 -5.24
CA VAL A 87 -8.22 14.43 -4.14
C VAL A 87 -7.35 13.38 -3.46
N PHE A 88 -6.06 13.70 -3.28
CA PHE A 88 -5.11 12.87 -2.55
C PHE A 88 -5.24 13.10 -1.04
N TYR A 89 -4.57 12.30 -0.20
CA TYR A 89 -4.57 12.57 1.25
C TYR A 89 -3.91 13.91 1.59
N ASP A 90 -4.38 14.59 2.64
CA ASP A 90 -3.77 15.84 3.13
C ASP A 90 -2.27 15.69 3.48
N ARG A 91 -1.87 14.49 3.90
CA ARG A 91 -0.48 14.14 4.21
C ARG A 91 0.37 13.79 2.99
N PHE A 92 -0.21 13.72 1.79
CA PHE A 92 0.56 13.42 0.59
C PHE A 92 1.44 14.61 0.25
N ILE A 93 2.74 14.35 0.14
CA ILE A 93 3.72 15.31 -0.33
C ILE A 93 4.27 14.74 -1.65
N PRO A 94 4.13 15.46 -2.78
CA PRO A 94 4.67 15.00 -4.04
C PRO A 94 6.19 14.91 -3.96
N LYS A 95 6.77 13.97 -4.71
CA LYS A 95 8.23 13.88 -4.83
C LYS A 95 8.74 15.12 -5.57
N ASP A 96 9.87 15.66 -5.12
CA ASP A 96 10.60 16.68 -5.88
C ASP A 96 11.04 16.09 -7.24
N ASN A 97 10.87 16.89 -8.30
CA ASN A 97 11.24 16.50 -9.68
C ASN A 97 12.75 16.56 -9.89
#